data_AF-P56265-F1
#
_entry.id   AF-P56265-F1
#
_cell.length_a   1.000
_cell.length_b   1.000
_cell.length_c   1.000
_cell.angle_alpha   90.00
_cell.angle_beta   90.00
_cell.angle_gamma   90.00
#
_symmetry.space_group_name_H-M   'P 1'
#
loop_
_entity.id
_entity.type
_entity.pdbx_description
1 polymer ?
#
loop_
_entity_poly.entity_id
_entity_poly.type
_entity_poly.pdbx_seq_one_letter_code
_entity_poly.pdbx_strand_id
1 'polypeptide(L)'
;MTSCSSFSGGKACRPADDSALTPLVADKAAAHPCYSRNGHHRFARMHLPVAPACNLQCNYCNRKFDCSNESRPGVSSTLLTPEQAVVKVRQVAQAIPQLSVVGIAGPGDPLANIARTFRTLELIREQLPDLKLCLST
;
A
#
# COMPACT_ATOMS: atom_id res chain seq x y z
N MET A 1 4.26 -28.65 -15.42
CA MET A 1 3.68 -27.42 -16.00
C MET A 1 2.17 -27.56 -15.92
N THR A 2 1.56 -27.11 -14.83
CA THR A 2 0.11 -27.26 -14.61
C THR A 2 -0.54 -25.92 -14.92
N SER A 3 -1.15 -25.82 -16.09
CA SER A 3 -1.93 -24.67 -16.53
C SER A 3 -3.16 -24.53 -15.63
N CYS A 4 -3.30 -23.37 -14.98
CA CYS A 4 -4.49 -23.02 -14.21
C CYS A 4 -5.56 -22.56 -15.20
N SER A 5 -6.53 -23.42 -15.53
CA SER A 5 -7.58 -23.19 -16.53
C SER A 5 -8.81 -22.42 -16.01
N SER A 6 -8.65 -21.62 -14.95
CA SER A 6 -9.78 -21.07 -14.19
C SER A 6 -10.19 -19.67 -14.65
N PHE A 7 -10.53 -19.44 -15.91
CA PHE A 7 -11.27 -18.23 -16.32
C PHE A 7 -12.07 -18.47 -17.61
N SER A 8 -13.10 -19.32 -17.50
CA SER A 8 -14.18 -19.41 -18.49
C SER A 8 -15.45 -18.78 -17.92
N GLY A 9 -15.89 -17.67 -18.50
CA GLY A 9 -17.31 -17.49 -18.82
C GLY A 9 -18.31 -16.99 -17.77
N GLY A 10 -17.92 -16.40 -16.64
CA GLY A 10 -18.87 -15.80 -15.68
C GLY A 10 -19.17 -14.31 -15.95
N LYS A 11 -20.33 -13.98 -16.55
CA LYS A 11 -20.86 -12.60 -16.75
C LYS A 11 -21.28 -11.87 -15.45
N ALA A 12 -20.51 -11.95 -14.37
CA ALA A 12 -20.94 -11.45 -13.05
C ALA A 12 -20.22 -10.20 -12.53
N CYS A 13 -19.10 -9.78 -13.13
CA CYS A 13 -18.44 -8.54 -12.72
C CYS A 13 -18.98 -7.37 -13.55
N ARG A 14 -20.01 -6.67 -13.06
CA ARG A 14 -20.35 -5.33 -13.57
C ARG A 14 -19.08 -4.46 -13.56
N PRO A 15 -18.77 -3.70 -14.62
CA PRO A 15 -17.73 -2.69 -14.52
C PRO A 15 -18.09 -1.77 -13.35
N ALA A 16 -17.12 -1.45 -12.49
CA ALA A 16 -17.32 -0.42 -11.49
C ALA A 16 -17.73 0.84 -12.26
N ASP A 17 -18.88 1.39 -11.91
CA ASP A 17 -19.37 2.61 -12.53
C ASP A 17 -18.51 3.76 -12.01
N ASP A 18 -17.47 4.12 -12.77
CA ASP A 18 -16.59 5.26 -12.46
C ASP A 18 -17.39 6.57 -12.33
N SER A 19 -18.66 6.62 -12.78
CA SER A 19 -19.56 7.77 -12.62
C SER A 19 -20.00 8.04 -11.18
N ALA A 20 -19.81 7.10 -10.26
CA ALA A 20 -20.17 7.28 -8.85
C ALA A 20 -19.14 8.13 -8.06
N LEU A 21 -17.93 8.33 -8.59
CA LEU A 21 -16.85 9.04 -7.89
C LEU A 21 -16.81 10.51 -8.31
N THR A 22 -16.55 11.39 -7.34
CA THR A 22 -16.21 12.77 -7.68
C THR A 22 -14.88 12.80 -8.47
N PRO A 23 -14.65 13.78 -9.35
CA PRO A 23 -13.41 13.86 -10.13
C PRO A 23 -12.15 13.79 -9.26
N LEU A 24 -12.20 14.38 -8.07
CA LEU A 24 -11.10 14.35 -7.08
C LEU A 24 -10.81 12.92 -6.58
N VAL A 25 -11.84 12.11 -6.34
CA VAL A 25 -11.66 10.74 -5.85
C VAL A 25 -11.26 9.81 -6.99
N ALA A 26 -11.83 10.01 -8.19
CA ALA A 26 -11.45 9.28 -9.39
C ALA A 26 -9.96 9.46 -9.71
N ASP A 27 -9.44 10.69 -9.62
CA ASP A 27 -8.01 10.98 -9.83
C ASP A 27 -7.12 10.20 -8.85
N LYS A 28 -7.47 10.19 -7.56
CA LYS A 28 -6.74 9.41 -6.54
C LYS A 28 -6.70 7.92 -6.91
N ALA A 29 -7.83 7.36 -7.33
CA ALA A 29 -7.97 5.94 -7.65
C ALA A 29 -7.28 5.52 -8.96
N ALA A 30 -7.27 6.37 -10.00
CA ALA A 30 -6.88 5.99 -11.37
C ALA A 30 -5.49 5.34 -11.49
N ALA A 31 -4.51 5.85 -10.73
CA ALA A 31 -3.13 5.34 -10.71
C ALA A 31 -2.78 4.47 -9.48
N HIS A 32 -3.76 4.08 -8.68
CA HIS A 32 -3.54 3.28 -7.48
C HIS A 32 -3.74 1.78 -7.78
N PRO A 33 -2.72 0.92 -7.61
CA PRO A 33 -2.80 -0.51 -7.97
C PRO A 33 -3.94 -1.29 -7.30
N CYS A 34 -4.41 -0.84 -6.14
CA CYS A 34 -5.51 -1.49 -5.40
C CYS A 34 -6.91 -1.08 -5.87
N TYR A 35 -7.06 0.10 -6.49
CA TYR A 35 -8.38 0.64 -6.84
C TYR A 35 -8.65 0.62 -8.35
N SER A 36 -7.60 0.57 -9.17
CA SER A 36 -7.72 0.58 -10.63
C SER A 36 -7.43 -0.80 -11.21
N ARG A 37 -8.43 -1.40 -11.88
CA ARG A 37 -8.27 -2.68 -12.59
C ARG A 37 -7.13 -2.65 -13.59
N ASN A 38 -7.03 -1.56 -14.35
CA ASN A 38 -5.94 -1.37 -15.33
C ASN A 38 -4.63 -0.94 -14.65
N GLY A 39 -4.72 -0.25 -13.52
CA GLY A 39 -3.58 0.22 -12.74
C GLY A 39 -2.81 -0.90 -12.04
N HIS A 40 -3.49 -1.99 -11.64
CA HIS A 40 -2.89 -3.14 -10.97
C HIS A 40 -1.70 -3.75 -11.73
N HIS A 41 -1.73 -3.73 -13.07
CA HIS A 41 -0.68 -4.29 -13.92
C HIS A 41 0.36 -3.27 -14.39
N ARG A 42 0.13 -1.97 -14.15
CA ARG A 42 0.94 -0.88 -14.71
C ARG A 42 1.72 -0.11 -13.65
N PHE A 43 1.18 -0.04 -12.44
CA PHE A 43 1.72 0.78 -11.37
C PHE A 43 2.18 -0.09 -10.20
N ALA A 44 3.19 0.40 -9.48
CA ALA A 44 3.74 -0.23 -8.30
C ALA A 44 3.31 0.52 -7.03
N ARG A 45 3.16 -0.24 -5.93
CA ARG A 45 2.98 0.29 -4.58
C ARG A 45 4.11 -0.21 -3.68
N MET A 46 4.54 0.63 -2.74
CA MET A 46 5.53 0.27 -1.73
C MET A 46 4.92 0.42 -0.34
N HIS A 47 5.08 -0.61 0.51
CA HIS A 47 4.68 -0.55 1.93
C HIS A 47 5.91 -0.26 2.81
N LEU A 48 5.73 0.61 3.82
CA LEU A 48 6.79 1.02 4.75
C LEU A 48 6.59 0.42 6.16
N PRO A 49 7.56 -0.33 6.70
CA PRO A 49 7.46 -0.98 8.01
C PRO A 49 7.80 -0.02 9.16
N VAL A 50 6.96 0.99 9.39
CA VAL A 50 7.20 2.03 10.43
C VAL A 50 6.26 1.94 11.63
N ALA A 51 5.27 1.04 11.59
CA ALA A 51 4.20 0.96 12.58
C ALA A 51 4.24 -0.37 13.36
N PRO A 52 5.10 -0.54 14.39
CA PRO A 52 5.23 -1.81 15.13
C PRO A 52 4.09 -2.13 16.11
N ALA A 53 3.46 -1.13 16.73
CA ALA A 53 2.41 -1.36 17.72
C ALA A 53 1.06 -1.66 17.07
N CYS A 54 0.18 -2.40 17.76
CA CYS A 54 -1.21 -2.60 17.35
C CYS A 54 -2.10 -2.58 18.60
N ASN A 55 -3.24 -1.89 18.53
CA ASN A 55 -4.23 -1.76 19.60
C ASN A 55 -5.25 -2.92 19.62
N LEU A 56 -5.16 -3.84 18.67
CA LEU A 56 -6.04 -5.00 18.53
C LEU A 56 -5.23 -6.30 18.41
N GLN A 57 -5.90 -7.44 18.54
CA GLN A 57 -5.33 -8.76 18.32
C GLN A 57 -6.35 -9.62 17.54
N CYS A 58 -6.27 -9.58 16.22
CA CYS A 58 -7.15 -10.39 15.35
C CYS A 58 -6.86 -11.88 15.55
N ASN A 59 -7.89 -12.73 15.46
CA ASN A 59 -7.76 -14.19 15.65
C ASN A 59 -6.81 -14.86 14.65
N TYR A 60 -6.66 -14.29 13.44
CA TYR A 60 -5.74 -14.78 12.41
C TYR A 60 -4.37 -14.06 12.43
N CYS A 61 -4.18 -13.08 13.30
CA CYS A 61 -2.94 -12.30 13.35
C CYS A 61 -1.90 -13.00 14.23
N ASN A 62 -0.70 -13.17 13.69
CA ASN A 62 0.46 -13.58 14.45
C ASN A 62 1.47 -12.43 14.50
N ARG A 63 1.62 -11.81 15.68
CA ARG A 63 2.50 -10.66 15.92
C ARG A 63 4.00 -10.92 15.68
N LYS A 64 4.39 -12.18 15.42
CA LYS A 64 5.74 -12.51 14.95
C LYS A 64 5.98 -12.12 13.49
N PHE A 65 4.91 -11.83 12.75
CA PHE A 65 4.94 -11.45 11.33
C PHE A 65 4.23 -10.12 11.14
N ASP A 66 4.49 -9.48 9.99
CA ASP A 66 3.78 -8.28 9.57
C ASP A 66 2.25 -8.49 9.53
N CYS A 67 1.51 -7.40 9.70
CA CYS A 67 0.05 -7.35 9.72
C CYS A 67 -0.55 -8.20 8.61
N SER A 68 -1.30 -9.23 8.99
CA SER A 68 -1.85 -10.18 8.02
C SER A 68 -2.96 -9.59 7.15
N ASN A 69 -3.45 -8.38 7.45
CA ASN A 69 -4.47 -7.69 6.65
C ASN A 69 -3.92 -7.13 5.34
N GLU A 70 -2.67 -6.67 5.33
CA GLU A 70 -2.08 -6.01 4.15
C GLU A 70 -0.65 -6.47 3.83
N SER A 71 -0.15 -7.51 4.51
CA SER A 71 1.19 -8.06 4.27
C SER A 71 1.18 -9.50 3.74
N ARG A 72 1.80 -9.67 2.55
CA ARG A 72 2.55 -10.82 1.96
C ARG A 72 2.56 -10.67 0.41
N PRO A 73 3.63 -11.05 -0.35
CA PRO A 73 4.91 -11.69 0.02
C PRO A 73 6.15 -10.77 -0.08
N GLY A 74 7.14 -10.98 0.80
CA GLY A 74 8.35 -10.15 0.96
C GLY A 74 8.54 -9.54 2.35
N VAL A 75 7.86 -10.12 3.36
CA VAL A 75 7.78 -9.74 4.79
C VAL A 75 9.04 -8.98 5.24
N SER A 76 8.87 -7.72 5.62
CA SER A 76 10.03 -6.88 5.94
C SER A 76 10.49 -7.16 7.36
N SER A 77 11.65 -7.80 7.51
CA SER A 77 12.24 -8.13 8.81
C SER A 77 12.65 -6.92 9.65
N THR A 78 12.77 -5.75 9.03
CA THR A 78 13.41 -4.59 9.64
C THR A 78 12.44 -3.43 9.75
N LEU A 79 12.23 -2.98 10.99
CA LEU A 79 11.53 -1.73 11.27
C LEU A 79 12.40 -0.54 10.85
N LEU A 80 11.79 0.42 10.17
CA LEU A 80 12.47 1.66 9.75
C LEU A 80 12.07 2.84 10.65
N THR A 81 12.99 3.78 10.87
CA THR A 81 12.61 5.12 11.32
C THR A 81 11.92 5.87 10.17
N PRO A 82 11.13 6.93 10.45
CA PRO A 82 10.55 7.76 9.41
C PRO A 82 11.57 8.26 8.38
N GLU A 83 12.75 8.67 8.83
CA GLU A 83 13.85 9.17 7.99
C GLU A 83 14.41 8.05 7.09
N GLN A 84 14.67 6.87 7.67
CA GLN A 84 15.12 5.71 6.90
C GLN A 84 14.09 5.27 5.86
N ALA A 85 12.80 5.33 6.22
CA ALA A 85 11.70 4.99 5.32
C ALA A 85 11.70 5.93 4.10
N VAL A 86 11.85 7.23 4.30
CA VAL A 86 11.87 8.22 3.20
C VAL A 86 13.10 8.03 2.30
N VAL A 87 14.27 7.77 2.88
CA VAL A 87 15.48 7.42 2.10
C VAL A 87 15.22 6.19 1.23
N LYS A 88 14.58 5.16 1.80
CA LYS A 88 14.25 3.94 1.06
C LYS A 88 13.27 4.22 -0.09
N VAL A 89 12.21 5.01 0.15
CA VAL A 89 11.27 5.40 -0.91
C VAL A 89 12.00 6.11 -2.04
N ARG A 90 12.90 7.05 -1.75
CA ARG A 90 13.67 7.76 -2.78
C ARG A 90 14.50 6.83 -3.64
N GLN A 91 15.19 5.87 -3.02
CA GLN A 91 15.97 4.86 -3.75
C GLN A 91 15.07 4.00 -4.65
N VAL A 92 13.91 3.58 -4.15
CA VAL A 92 12.98 2.74 -4.92
C VAL A 92 12.32 3.55 -6.04
N ALA A 93 11.94 4.80 -5.81
CA ALA A 93 11.36 5.69 -6.82
C ALA A 93 12.33 5.94 -7.99
N GLN A 94 13.64 6.03 -7.70
CA GLN A 94 14.68 6.14 -8.75
C GLN A 94 14.82 4.86 -9.57
N ALA A 95 14.63 3.70 -8.95
CA ALA A 95 14.79 2.40 -9.61
C ALA A 95 13.51 1.92 -10.34
N ILE A 96 12.33 2.35 -9.88
CA ILE A 96 11.02 1.89 -10.35
C ILE A 96 10.18 3.11 -10.77
N PRO A 97 10.24 3.53 -12.04
CA PRO A 97 9.46 4.66 -12.55
C PRO A 97 7.94 4.48 -12.44
N GLN A 98 7.48 3.22 -12.31
CA GLN A 98 6.07 2.88 -12.16
C GLN A 98 5.57 3.01 -10.72
N LEU A 99 6.43 3.34 -9.75
CA LEU A 99 6.02 3.57 -8.36
C LEU A 99 5.10 4.78 -8.30
N SER A 100 3.81 4.53 -8.05
CA SER A 100 2.79 5.59 -7.96
C SER A 100 2.26 5.79 -6.54
N VAL A 101 2.41 4.78 -5.67
CA VAL A 101 1.81 4.76 -4.34
C VAL A 101 2.82 4.33 -3.29
N VAL A 102 2.84 5.06 -2.18
CA VAL A 102 3.54 4.65 -0.96
C VAL A 102 2.53 4.57 0.17
N GLY A 103 2.53 3.45 0.89
CA GLY A 103 1.61 3.21 1.99
C GLY A 103 2.30 2.74 3.27
N ILE A 104 1.62 2.94 4.39
CA ILE A 104 2.00 2.34 5.67
C ILE A 104 0.92 1.33 6.02
N ALA A 105 1.33 0.07 6.23
CA ALA A 105 0.41 -1.06 6.35
C ALA A 105 0.78 -2.06 7.46
N GLY A 106 1.84 -1.78 8.22
CA GLY A 106 2.32 -2.69 9.27
C GLY A 106 3.73 -2.38 9.73
N PRO A 107 4.33 -3.24 10.59
CA PRO A 107 3.86 -4.57 11.00
C PRO A 107 2.60 -4.65 11.88
N GLY A 108 2.22 -3.58 12.57
CA GLY A 108 1.02 -3.45 13.41
C GLY A 108 -0.04 -2.55 12.76
N ASP A 109 -0.67 -1.70 13.57
CA ASP A 109 -1.64 -0.70 13.10
C ASP A 109 -0.97 0.69 13.01
N PRO A 110 -0.95 1.33 11.83
CA PRO A 110 -0.40 2.67 11.67
C PRO A 110 -1.03 3.74 12.57
N LEU A 111 -2.33 3.65 12.88
CA LEU A 111 -2.98 4.59 13.79
C LEU A 111 -2.66 4.33 15.28
N ALA A 112 -2.21 3.13 15.64
CA ALA A 112 -1.59 2.85 16.93
C ALA A 112 -0.14 3.40 17.02
N ASN A 113 0.43 3.91 15.92
CA ASN A 113 1.80 4.45 15.83
C ASN A 113 1.82 5.90 15.28
N ILE A 114 0.83 6.71 15.65
CA ILE A 114 0.57 8.08 15.13
C ILE A 114 1.85 8.88 14.87
N ALA A 115 2.70 9.07 15.89
CA ALA A 115 3.89 9.91 15.76
C ALA A 115 4.83 9.45 14.63
N ARG A 116 5.08 8.15 14.48
CA ARG A 116 5.95 7.61 13.42
C ARG A 116 5.25 7.63 12.07
N THR A 117 3.98 7.25 12.05
CA THR A 117 3.16 7.18 10.83
C THR A 117 3.03 8.55 10.17
N PHE A 118 2.54 9.55 10.90
CA PHE A 118 2.35 10.89 10.35
C PHE A 118 3.68 11.56 9.99
N ARG A 119 4.72 11.41 10.82
CA ARG A 119 6.06 11.92 10.49
C ARG A 119 6.60 11.34 9.18
N THR A 120 6.38 10.05 8.94
CA THR A 120 6.79 9.39 7.68
C THR A 120 6.02 9.95 6.49
N LEU A 121 4.70 10.11 6.62
CA LEU A 121 3.85 10.64 5.56
C LEU A 121 4.17 12.12 5.23
N GLU A 122 4.43 12.94 6.25
CA GLU A 122 4.88 14.33 6.10
C GLU A 122 6.17 14.42 5.30
N LEU A 123 7.21 13.67 5.72
CA LEU A 123 8.50 13.66 5.05
C LEU A 123 8.42 13.18 3.59
N ILE A 124 7.56 12.21 3.29
CA ILE A 124 7.34 11.76 1.91
C ILE A 124 6.63 12.85 1.11
N ARG A 125 5.61 13.50 1.68
CA ARG A 125 4.88 14.57 1.01
C ARG A 125 5.79 15.75 0.66
N GLU A 126 6.72 16.09 1.55
CA GLU A 126 7.70 17.16 1.33
C GLU A 126 8.71 16.82 0.22
N GLN A 127 9.20 15.59 0.16
CA GLN A 127 10.29 15.20 -0.74
C GLN A 127 9.84 14.60 -2.07
N LEU A 128 8.64 14.01 -2.12
CA LEU A 128 8.10 13.23 -3.24
C LEU A 128 6.60 13.52 -3.42
N PRO A 129 6.21 14.76 -3.74
CA PRO A 129 4.79 15.17 -3.82
C PRO A 129 3.99 14.45 -4.92
N ASP A 130 4.66 13.86 -5.91
CA ASP A 130 4.04 13.11 -7.01
C ASP A 130 3.51 11.74 -6.57
N LEU A 131 4.00 11.21 -5.45
CA LEU A 131 3.58 9.90 -4.92
C LEU A 131 2.29 10.01 -4.14
N LYS A 132 1.35 9.13 -4.44
CA LYS A 132 0.10 9.01 -3.68
C LYS A 132 0.35 8.31 -2.36
N LEU A 133 -0.12 8.93 -1.29
CA LEU A 133 -0.01 8.39 0.07
C LEU A 133 -1.23 7.51 0.38
N CYS A 134 -0.97 6.32 0.92
CA CYS A 134 -1.98 5.35 1.34
C CYS A 134 -1.77 4.93 2.79
N LEU A 135 -2.84 4.51 3.45
CA LEU A 135 -2.80 4.03 4.83
C LEU A 135 -3.76 2.83 4.95
N SER A 136 -3.30 1.77 5.60
CA SER A 136 -4.17 0.72 6.12
C SER A 136 -4.17 0.80 7.64
N THR A 137 -5.30 0.53 8.28
CA THR A 137 -5.50 0.62 9.74
C THR A 137 -6.56 -0.38 10.20
#